data_AF-A0A949L7M1-F1
#
_entry.id   AF-A0A949L7M1-F1
#
_cell.length_a   1.000
_cell.length_b   1.000
_cell.length_c   1.000
_cell.angle_alpha   90.00
_cell.angle_beta   90.00
_cell.angle_gamma   90.00
#
_symmetry.space_group_name_H-M   'P 1'
#
loop_
_entity.id
_entity.type
_entity.pdbx_description
1 polymer ?
#
loop_
_entity_poly.entity_id
_entity_poly.type
_entity_poly.pdbx_seq_one_letter_code
_entity_poly.pdbx_strand_id
1 'polypeptide(L)'
;MHHPMRHPMRSLCLTAALGAALLSALLAASLLTGCSKQWENPDIKDSAEAKSRFDTDSRACDVIAGEQYPLSKDKQYKVYSQCMNDRGWVIRDGEFRFSTGTPKK
;
A
#
# COMPACT_ATOMS: atom_id res chain seq x y z
N MET A 1 16.16 52.93 -48.74
CA MET A 1 15.22 51.88 -49.14
C MET A 1 15.26 50.77 -48.10
N HIS A 2 14.10 50.43 -47.54
CA HIS A 2 13.92 49.53 -46.40
C HIS A 2 14.24 48.07 -46.72
N HIS A 3 14.87 47.36 -45.78
CA HIS A 3 14.78 45.90 -45.69
C HIS A 3 14.03 45.51 -44.40
N PRO A 4 13.14 44.50 -44.45
CA PRO A 4 12.28 44.12 -43.33
C PRO A 4 13.00 43.18 -42.35
N MET A 5 12.71 43.37 -41.07
CA MET A 5 13.04 42.40 -40.01
C MET A 5 12.10 41.20 -40.06
N ARG A 6 12.64 39.98 -40.14
CA ARG A 6 11.93 38.73 -39.88
C ARG A 6 12.26 38.26 -38.47
N HIS A 7 11.28 38.28 -37.57
CA HIS A 7 11.37 37.59 -36.28
C HIS A 7 11.00 36.10 -36.46
N PRO A 8 11.83 35.15 -35.99
CA PRO A 8 11.39 33.76 -35.86
C PRO A 8 10.55 33.59 -34.58
N MET A 9 9.23 33.69 -34.72
CA MET A 9 8.24 33.12 -33.80
C MET A 9 8.25 31.59 -33.93
N ARG A 10 9.27 30.91 -33.40
CA ARG A 10 9.33 29.43 -33.37
C ARG A 10 10.11 28.93 -32.14
N SER A 11 9.80 29.42 -30.95
CA SER A 11 10.45 28.90 -29.73
C SER A 11 9.58 29.04 -28.48
N LEU A 12 8.30 28.68 -28.57
CA LEU A 12 7.43 28.54 -27.39
C LEU A 12 6.73 27.18 -27.28
N CYS A 13 6.64 26.38 -28.35
CA CYS A 13 5.96 25.08 -28.28
C CYS A 13 6.83 23.93 -27.76
N LEU A 14 8.17 24.03 -27.82
CA LEU A 14 9.05 22.91 -27.41
C LEU A 14 9.17 22.74 -25.89
N THR A 15 9.02 23.82 -25.11
CA THR A 15 9.17 23.75 -23.64
C THR A 15 7.93 23.15 -22.96
N ALA A 16 6.74 23.36 -23.53
CA ALA A 16 5.49 22.82 -22.99
C ALA A 16 5.41 21.29 -23.11
N ALA A 17 5.93 20.72 -24.20
CA ALA A 17 5.90 19.28 -24.44
C ALA A 17 6.81 18.48 -23.48
N LEU A 18 7.99 19.02 -23.16
CA LEU A 18 8.94 18.40 -22.21
C LEU A 18 8.42 18.41 -20.77
N GLY A 19 7.74 19.49 -20.36
CA GLY A 19 7.15 19.59 -19.02
C GLY A 19 6.03 18.56 -18.80
N ALA A 20 5.13 18.40 -19.77
CA ALA A 20 4.03 17.44 -19.69
C ALA A 20 4.49 15.97 -19.63
N ALA A 21 5.55 15.63 -20.36
CA ALA A 21 6.13 14.28 -20.36
C ALA A 21 6.78 13.93 -19.01
N LEU A 22 7.51 14.88 -18.40
CA LEU A 22 8.12 14.72 -17.08
C LEU A 22 7.08 14.55 -15.97
N LEU A 23 6.01 15.36 -15.99
CA LEU A 23 4.88 15.24 -15.06
C LEU A 23 4.16 13.89 -15.18
N SER A 24 3.96 13.41 -16.41
CA SER A 24 3.32 12.10 -16.66
C SER A 24 4.19 10.94 -16.18
N ALA A 25 5.52 11.02 -16.36
CA ALA A 25 6.45 10.02 -15.87
C ALA A 25 6.52 9.98 -14.32
N LEU A 26 6.43 11.14 -13.66
CA LEU A 26 6.40 11.23 -12.20
C LEU A 26 5.09 10.66 -11.61
N LEU A 27 3.94 10.90 -12.26
CA LEU A 27 2.66 10.29 -11.85
C LEU A 27 2.61 8.78 -12.05
N ALA A 28 3.25 8.25 -13.10
CA ALA A 28 3.33 6.81 -13.32
C ALA A 28 4.20 6.11 -12.25
N ALA A 29 5.26 6.78 -11.78
CA ALA A 29 6.14 6.24 -10.75
C ALA A 29 5.48 6.14 -9.37
N SER A 30 4.53 7.02 -9.04
CA SER A 30 3.80 6.98 -7.76
C SER A 30 2.68 5.94 -7.72
N LEU A 31 2.25 5.38 -8.85
CA LEU A 31 1.33 4.24 -8.90
C LEU A 31 2.01 2.89 -8.61
N LEU A 32 3.35 2.87 -8.58
CA LEU A 32 4.15 1.70 -8.22
C LEU A 32 4.49 1.63 -6.73
N THR A 33 3.96 2.54 -5.90
CA THR A 33 3.97 2.35 -4.45
C THR A 33 3.07 1.16 -4.13
N GLY A 34 3.69 -0.02 -4.13
CA GLY A 34 3.01 -1.30 -3.97
C GLY A 34 2.13 -1.28 -2.72
N CYS A 35 0.96 -1.91 -2.83
CA CYS A 35 0.09 -2.18 -1.69
C CYS A 35 0.95 -2.70 -0.54
N SER A 36 1.15 -1.89 0.50
CA SER A 36 1.89 -2.31 1.69
C SER A 36 1.14 -3.50 2.26
N LYS A 37 1.78 -4.68 2.25
CA LYS A 37 1.26 -5.82 2.99
C LYS A 37 1.42 -5.49 4.47
N GLN A 38 0.29 -5.27 5.14
CA GLN A 38 0.26 -5.05 6.59
C GLN A 38 0.87 -6.24 7.35
N TRP A 39 0.73 -7.45 6.80
CA TRP A 39 1.19 -8.70 7.41
C TRP A 39 2.38 -9.29 6.66
N GLU A 40 3.38 -9.74 7.41
CA GLU A 40 4.50 -10.53 6.92
C GLU A 40 4.66 -11.82 7.73
N ASN A 41 5.28 -12.82 7.13
CA ASN A 41 5.66 -14.03 7.82
C ASN A 41 7.16 -14.24 7.57
N PRO A 42 8.02 -14.02 8.59
CA PRO A 42 9.47 -13.98 8.42
C PRO A 42 10.07 -15.33 8.01
N ASP A 43 9.33 -16.43 8.20
CA ASP A 43 9.79 -17.77 7.85
C ASP A 43 9.56 -18.10 6.36
N ILE A 44 8.75 -17.32 5.66
CA ILE A 44 8.44 -17.52 4.23
C ILE A 44 9.23 -16.52 3.38
N LYS A 45 10.29 -17.01 2.73
CA LYS A 45 11.18 -16.18 1.88
C LYS A 45 10.60 -15.90 0.49
N ASP A 46 9.86 -16.85 -0.06
CA ASP A 46 9.25 -16.70 -1.39
C ASP A 46 7.99 -15.85 -1.31
N SER A 47 7.92 -14.78 -2.10
CA SER A 47 6.84 -13.79 -2.02
C SER A 47 5.52 -14.31 -2.59
N ALA A 48 5.56 -15.23 -3.55
CA ALA A 48 4.37 -15.87 -4.11
C ALA A 48 3.80 -16.91 -3.14
N GLU A 49 4.68 -17.69 -2.50
CA GLU A 49 4.30 -18.58 -1.40
C GLU A 49 3.71 -17.80 -0.24
N ALA A 50 4.35 -16.71 0.18
CA ALA A 50 3.84 -15.85 1.25
C ALA A 50 2.46 -15.29 0.90
N LYS A 51 2.24 -14.88 -0.36
CA LYS A 51 0.90 -14.46 -0.79
C LYS A 51 -0.12 -15.60 -0.70
N SER A 52 0.20 -16.78 -1.23
CA SER A 52 -0.70 -17.92 -1.25
C SER A 52 -1.09 -18.38 0.16
N ARG A 53 -0.11 -18.44 1.07
CA ARG A 53 -0.34 -18.78 2.47
C ARG A 53 -1.14 -17.70 3.19
N PHE A 54 -0.82 -16.42 2.99
CA PHE A 54 -1.60 -15.32 3.57
C PHE A 54 -3.07 -15.39 3.19
N ASP A 55 -3.37 -15.58 1.90
CA ASP A 55 -4.75 -15.65 1.41
C ASP A 55 -5.51 -16.83 2.05
N THR A 56 -4.81 -17.95 2.29
CA THR A 56 -5.39 -19.15 2.93
C THR A 56 -5.63 -18.94 4.43
N ASP A 57 -4.62 -18.43 5.13
CA ASP A 57 -4.66 -18.20 6.58
C ASP A 57 -5.66 -17.11 6.93
N SER A 58 -5.69 -16.01 6.17
CA SER A 58 -6.63 -14.91 6.38
C SER A 58 -8.07 -15.39 6.29
N ARG A 59 -8.43 -16.19 5.28
CA ARG A 59 -9.79 -16.73 5.15
C ARG A 59 -10.16 -17.64 6.32
N ALA A 60 -9.23 -18.49 6.77
CA ALA A 60 -9.47 -19.36 7.90
C ALA A 60 -9.69 -18.54 9.19
N CYS A 61 -8.87 -17.52 9.43
CA CYS A 61 -9.00 -16.64 10.58
C CYS A 61 -10.27 -15.77 10.54
N ASP A 62 -10.70 -15.34 9.35
CA ASP A 62 -11.97 -14.61 9.16
C ASP A 62 -13.17 -15.48 9.53
N VAL A 63 -13.18 -16.76 9.15
CA VAL A 63 -14.25 -17.69 9.52
C VAL A 63 -14.28 -17.88 11.04
N ILE A 64 -13.14 -18.16 11.67
CA ILE A 64 -13.04 -18.34 13.12
C ILE A 64 -13.54 -17.09 13.87
N ALA A 65 -13.12 -15.91 13.43
CA ALA A 65 -13.55 -14.65 14.01
C ALA A 65 -15.06 -14.41 13.84
N GLY A 66 -15.57 -14.66 12.63
CA GLY A 66 -16.98 -14.50 12.27
C GLY A 66 -17.90 -15.44 13.05
N GLU A 67 -17.49 -16.70 13.26
CA GLU A 67 -18.25 -17.68 14.04
C GLU A 67 -18.30 -17.31 15.52
N GLN A 68 -17.19 -16.85 16.09
CA GLN A 68 -17.15 -16.45 17.50
C GLN A 68 -17.89 -15.15 17.79
N TYR A 69 -17.85 -14.19 16.87
CA TYR A 69 -18.39 -12.85 17.09
C TYR A 69 -19.17 -12.31 15.88
N PRO A 70 -20.30 -12.92 15.47
CA PRO A 70 -20.96 -12.64 14.19
C PRO A 70 -21.34 -11.17 13.96
N LEU A 71 -21.63 -10.42 15.03
CA LEU A 71 -22.11 -9.04 14.95
C LEU A 71 -21.11 -7.98 15.46
N SER A 72 -19.93 -8.37 15.95
CA SER A 72 -18.99 -7.45 16.60
C SER A 72 -17.65 -7.39 15.88
N LYS A 73 -17.49 -6.44 14.98
CA LYS A 73 -16.27 -6.25 14.18
C LYS A 73 -15.02 -6.02 15.03
N ASP A 74 -15.13 -5.29 16.13
CA ASP A 74 -13.99 -5.06 17.04
C ASP A 74 -13.50 -6.36 17.70
N LYS A 75 -14.43 -7.25 18.07
CA LYS A 75 -14.09 -8.54 18.64
C LYS A 75 -13.61 -9.52 17.57
N GLN A 76 -14.23 -9.51 16.38
CA GLN A 76 -13.75 -10.26 15.22
C GLN A 76 -12.29 -9.92 14.92
N TYR A 77 -11.95 -8.64 14.87
CA TYR A 77 -10.57 -8.20 14.58
C TYR A 77 -9.56 -8.72 15.60
N LYS A 78 -9.90 -8.72 16.90
CA LYS A 78 -9.03 -9.27 17.95
C LYS A 78 -8.79 -10.77 17.78
N VAL A 79 -9.84 -11.53 17.45
CA VAL A 79 -9.70 -12.98 17.19
C VAL A 79 -8.92 -13.24 15.91
N TYR A 80 -9.21 -12.47 14.86
CA TYR A 80 -8.50 -12.54 13.59
C TYR A 80 -7.00 -12.26 13.78
N SER A 81 -6.64 -11.17 14.47
CA SER A 81 -5.24 -10.80 14.67
C SER A 81 -4.49 -11.83 15.51
N GLN A 82 -5.13 -12.39 16.53
CA GLN A 82 -4.56 -13.49 17.31
C GLN A 82 -4.34 -14.73 16.45
N CYS A 83 -5.35 -15.14 15.67
CA CYS A 83 -5.25 -16.29 14.77
C CYS A 83 -4.14 -16.12 13.72
N MET A 84 -3.96 -14.91 13.17
CA MET A 84 -2.88 -14.61 12.23
C MET A 84 -1.52 -14.69 12.92
N ASN A 85 -1.37 -14.12 14.12
CA ASN A 85 -0.14 -14.23 14.93
C ASN A 85 0.21 -15.69 15.26
N ASP A 86 -0.77 -16.51 15.64
CA ASP A 86 -0.57 -17.93 15.95
C ASP A 86 -0.08 -18.74 14.72
N ARG A 87 -0.35 -18.24 13.51
CA ARG A 87 0.12 -18.77 12.23
C ARG A 87 1.45 -18.17 11.75
N GLY A 88 2.10 -17.36 12.58
CA GLY A 88 3.40 -16.74 12.28
C GLY A 88 3.31 -15.47 11.43
N TRP A 89 2.11 -14.91 11.21
CA TRP A 89 1.96 -13.61 10.58
C TRP A 89 2.13 -12.50 11.61
N VAL A 90 3.03 -11.57 11.35
CA VAL A 90 3.24 -10.38 12.19
C VAL A 90 2.89 -9.12 11.41
N ILE A 91 2.34 -8.12 12.10
CA ILE A 91 2.09 -6.82 11.50
C ILE A 91 3.44 -6.10 11.35
N ARG A 92 3.74 -5.57 10.17
CA ARG A 92 4.92 -4.71 10.01
C ARG A 92 4.78 -3.48 10.89
N ASP A 93 5.70 -3.31 11.83
CA ASP A 93 5.80 -2.12 12.67
C ASP A 93 6.00 -0.89 11.78
N GLY A 94 4.97 -0.04 11.71
CA GLY A 94 5.00 1.20 10.94
C GLY A 94 3.62 1.75 10.54
N GLU A 95 2.61 0.90 10.39
CA GLU A 95 1.31 1.34 9.82
C GLU A 95 0.12 1.26 10.79
N PHE A 96 0.25 0.63 11.97
CA PHE A 96 -0.77 0.75 13.02
C PHE A 96 -0.22 0.52 14.43
N ARG A 97 0.34 1.58 15.04
CA ARG A 97 0.31 1.70 16.50
C ARG A 97 -1.14 1.96 16.89
N PHE A 98 -1.90 0.91 17.15
CA PHE A 98 -3.05 1.11 18.04
C PHE A 98 -2.45 1.60 19.36
N SER A 99 -2.82 2.81 19.75
CA SER A 99 -2.70 3.25 21.13
C SER A 99 -3.47 2.26 22.00
N THR A 100 -2.84 1.15 22.38
CA THR A 100 -3.15 0.52 23.64
C THR A 100 -2.80 1.60 24.66
N GLY A 101 -3.80 2.32 25.14
CA GLY A 101 -3.66 3.12 26.34
C GLY A 101 -3.03 2.20 27.36
N THR A 102 -1.74 2.40 27.61
CA THR A 102 -1.07 1.81 28.75
C THR A 102 -1.85 2.30 29.95
N PRO A 103 -2.40 1.41 30.81
CA PRO A 103 -2.83 1.86 32.11
C PRO A 103 -1.55 2.28 32.82
N LYS A 104 -1.34 3.60 32.93
CA LYS A 104 -0.36 4.13 33.87
C LYS A 104 -0.83 3.68 35.25
N LYS A 105 -0.04 2.80 35.88
CA LYS A 105 -0.07 2.60 37.32
C LYS A 105 0.40 3.88 38.01
#